data_AF-A0A1M5YVK3-F1
#
_entry.id   AF-A0A1M5YVK3-F1
#
_cell.length_a   1.000
_cell.length_b   1.000
_cell.length_c   1.000
_cell.angle_alpha   90.00
_cell.angle_beta   90.00
_cell.angle_gamma   90.00
#
_symmetry.space_group_name_H-M   'P 1'
#
loop_
_entity.id
_entity.type
_entity.pdbx_description
1 polymer ?
#
loop_
_entity_poly.entity_id
_entity_poly.type
_entity_poly.pdbx_seq_one_letter_code
_entity_poly.pdbx_strand_id
1 'polypeptide(L)'
;MTTPVCTSASNGMTRPAPYPSFASYVRARQPVLLRTARSLTANPSDAEDLLQTALTKTYVAWERIEDHRALDGYVRRALLNTRTSQWRKRKVDEYVCDELPEPEPAPGGDDPAEQQALHDAMWRAIAKLPTRQRAMVVLRYYEDLSEAQTAEVLGVSVGTVKSAVSRALGKLREDPELVLVR
;
A
#
# COMPACT_ATOMS: atom_id res chain seq x y z
N MET A 1 -31.72 -23.14 -55.42
CA MET A 1 -30.30 -23.06 -55.03
C MET A 1 -30.21 -22.00 -53.94
N THR A 2 -30.26 -22.41 -52.68
CA THR A 2 -30.28 -21.53 -51.51
C THR A 2 -28.92 -21.61 -50.84
N THR A 3 -28.15 -20.53 -50.86
CA THR A 3 -26.92 -20.40 -50.07
C THR A 3 -27.27 -20.09 -48.62
N PRO A 4 -26.73 -20.80 -47.62
CA PRO A 4 -26.82 -20.35 -46.25
C PRO A 4 -25.75 -19.30 -45.99
N VAL A 5 -26.17 -18.16 -45.42
CA VAL A 5 -25.29 -17.16 -44.82
C VAL A 5 -24.77 -17.74 -43.50
N CYS A 6 -23.48 -18.01 -43.41
CA CYS A 6 -22.82 -18.29 -42.14
C CYS A 6 -22.65 -16.97 -41.36
N THR A 7 -23.58 -16.72 -40.44
CA THR A 7 -23.36 -15.82 -39.30
C THR A 7 -22.45 -16.54 -38.31
N SER A 8 -21.13 -16.35 -38.42
CA SER A 8 -20.21 -16.75 -37.35
C SER A 8 -20.28 -15.71 -36.24
N ALA A 9 -20.87 -16.15 -35.13
CA ALA A 9 -20.87 -15.44 -33.86
C ALA A 9 -19.44 -15.04 -33.48
N SER A 10 -19.24 -13.74 -33.25
CA SER A 10 -18.06 -13.19 -32.61
C SER A 10 -17.94 -13.78 -31.21
N ASN A 11 -17.08 -14.78 -31.07
CA ASN A 11 -16.72 -15.36 -29.78
C ASN A 11 -16.05 -14.25 -28.94
N GLY A 12 -16.75 -13.77 -27.91
CA GLY A 12 -16.23 -12.79 -26.97
C GLY A 12 -15.00 -13.38 -26.29
N MET A 13 -13.82 -12.96 -26.73
CA MET A 13 -12.54 -13.37 -26.16
C MET A 13 -12.48 -12.90 -24.70
N THR A 14 -12.90 -13.75 -23.76
CA THR A 14 -12.70 -13.53 -22.33
C THR A 14 -11.20 -13.41 -22.11
N ARG A 15 -10.70 -12.19 -21.91
CA ARG A 15 -9.30 -11.96 -21.54
C ARG A 15 -9.02 -12.81 -20.30
N PRO A 16 -7.95 -13.63 -20.29
CA PRO A 16 -7.61 -14.40 -19.10
C PRO A 16 -7.45 -13.46 -17.91
N ALA A 17 -7.94 -13.89 -16.75
CA ALA A 17 -7.77 -13.13 -15.52
C ALA A 17 -6.28 -12.79 -15.35
N PRO A 18 -5.93 -11.55 -14.94
CA PRO A 18 -4.53 -11.13 -14.82
C PRO A 18 -3.73 -12.01 -13.86
N TYR A 19 -4.41 -12.71 -12.95
CA TYR A 19 -3.82 -13.66 -12.02
C TYR A 19 -4.65 -14.95 -12.02
N PRO A 20 -4.14 -16.07 -12.57
CA PRO A 20 -4.87 -17.34 -12.65
C PRO A 20 -5.03 -18.07 -11.30
N SER A 21 -4.30 -17.65 -10.26
CA SER A 21 -4.42 -18.20 -8.91
C SER A 21 -3.96 -17.21 -7.84
N PHE A 22 -4.39 -17.42 -6.60
CA PHE A 22 -3.91 -16.62 -5.46
C PHE A 22 -2.38 -16.65 -5.34
N ALA A 23 -1.76 -17.81 -5.51
CA ALA A 23 -0.30 -17.95 -5.45
C ALA A 23 0.41 -17.11 -6.53
N SER A 24 -0.16 -17.05 -7.75
CA SER A 24 0.38 -16.22 -8.83
C SER A 24 0.28 -14.72 -8.53
N TYR A 25 -0.83 -14.29 -7.92
CA TYR A 25 -1.03 -12.92 -7.47
C TYR A 25 -0.03 -12.53 -6.38
N VAL A 26 0.09 -13.36 -5.32
CA VAL A 26 1.01 -13.10 -4.21
C VAL A 26 2.44 -12.99 -4.72
N ARG A 27 2.90 -13.93 -5.56
CA ARG A 27 4.25 -13.89 -6.11
C ARG A 27 4.53 -12.60 -6.90
N ALA A 28 3.55 -12.09 -7.63
CA ALA A 28 3.68 -10.87 -8.42
C ALA A 28 3.64 -9.59 -7.56
N ARG A 29 2.82 -9.55 -6.50
CA ARG A 29 2.50 -8.31 -5.76
C ARG A 29 3.14 -8.21 -4.39
N GLN A 30 3.63 -9.31 -3.81
CA GLN A 30 4.23 -9.36 -2.48
C GLN A 30 5.32 -8.28 -2.25
N PRO A 31 6.26 -8.00 -3.18
CA PRO A 31 7.27 -6.98 -2.95
C PRO A 31 6.68 -5.58 -2.76
N VAL A 32 5.66 -5.22 -3.55
CA VAL A 32 4.97 -3.93 -3.44
C VAL A 32 4.16 -3.88 -2.14
N LEU A 33 3.37 -4.93 -1.87
CA LEU A 33 2.52 -5.00 -0.69
C LEU A 33 3.31 -5.01 0.62
N LEU A 34 4.51 -5.61 0.63
CA LEU A 34 5.40 -5.60 1.79
C LEU A 34 6.00 -4.20 2.02
N ARG A 35 6.36 -3.48 0.95
CA ARG A 35 6.76 -2.06 1.07
C ARG A 35 5.64 -1.22 1.65
N THR A 36 4.41 -1.42 1.18
CA THR A 36 3.22 -0.77 1.75
C THR A 36 3.05 -1.11 3.22
N ALA A 37 3.13 -2.38 3.60
CA ALA A 37 2.99 -2.80 4.98
C ALA A 37 4.07 -2.17 5.87
N ARG A 38 5.32 -2.12 5.41
CA ARG A 38 6.44 -1.45 6.09
C ARG A 38 6.21 0.05 6.26
N SER A 39 5.51 0.70 5.34
CA SER A 39 5.13 2.13 5.51
C SER A 39 4.06 2.35 6.58
N LEU A 40 3.30 1.30 6.93
CA LEU A 40 2.18 1.37 7.88
C LEU A 40 2.58 0.96 9.31
N THR A 41 3.73 0.29 9.48
CA THR A 41 4.24 -0.22 10.76
C THR A 41 5.60 0.40 11.10
N ALA A 42 5.99 0.34 12.37
CA ALA A 42 7.29 0.86 12.81
C ALA A 42 8.39 -0.23 12.83
N ASN A 43 8.00 -1.50 13.03
CA ASN A 43 8.89 -2.65 13.05
C ASN A 43 8.72 -3.47 11.74
N PRO A 44 9.82 -3.96 11.12
CA PRO A 44 9.78 -4.92 10.02
C PRO A 44 8.91 -6.16 10.28
N SER A 45 9.00 -6.79 11.46
CA SER A 45 8.20 -7.98 11.80
C SER A 45 6.70 -7.67 11.83
N ASP A 46 6.32 -6.52 12.39
CA ASP A 46 4.92 -6.06 12.36
C ASP A 46 4.41 -5.87 10.92
N ALA A 47 5.29 -5.50 9.98
CA ALA A 47 4.92 -5.33 8.57
C ALA A 47 4.61 -6.67 7.90
N GLU A 48 5.44 -7.68 8.18
CA GLU A 48 5.27 -9.04 7.65
C GLU A 48 3.99 -9.67 8.20
N ASP A 49 3.73 -9.54 9.50
CA ASP A 49 2.49 -10.01 10.13
C ASP A 49 1.25 -9.30 9.57
N LEU A 50 1.35 -7.99 9.36
CA LEU A 50 0.28 -7.19 8.77
C LEU A 50 -0.03 -7.68 7.34
N LEU A 51 1.00 -7.89 6.53
CA LEU A 51 0.87 -8.41 5.17
C LEU A 51 0.25 -9.80 5.18
N GLN A 52 0.79 -10.71 6.00
CA GLN A 52 0.33 -12.08 6.09
C GLN A 52 -1.14 -12.15 6.51
N THR A 53 -1.55 -11.36 7.50
CA THR A 53 -2.95 -11.27 7.92
C THR A 53 -3.87 -10.76 6.80
N ALA A 54 -3.44 -9.74 6.06
CA ALA A 54 -4.23 -9.20 4.94
C ALA A 54 -4.35 -10.20 3.78
N LEU A 55 -3.26 -10.91 3.47
CA LEU A 55 -3.24 -11.97 2.46
C LEU A 55 -4.13 -13.16 2.87
N THR A 56 -4.13 -13.57 4.13
CA THR A 56 -5.04 -14.61 4.64
C THR A 56 -6.51 -14.22 4.47
N LYS A 57 -6.88 -12.99 4.82
CA LYS A 57 -8.26 -12.49 4.59
C LYS A 57 -8.63 -12.42 3.12
N THR A 58 -7.66 -12.10 2.28
CA THR A 58 -7.84 -12.09 0.82
C THR A 58 -8.02 -13.50 0.28
N TYR A 59 -7.22 -14.46 0.74
CA TYR A 59 -7.34 -15.85 0.35
C TYR A 59 -8.73 -16.41 0.66
N VAL A 60 -9.27 -16.15 1.86
CA VAL A 60 -10.63 -16.57 2.23
C VAL A 60 -11.70 -15.95 1.32
N ALA A 61 -11.47 -14.74 0.83
CA ALA A 61 -12.39 -14.05 -0.07
C ALA A 61 -12.13 -14.32 -1.56
N TRP A 62 -11.05 -15.05 -1.91
CA TRP A 62 -10.53 -15.15 -3.27
C TRP A 62 -11.57 -15.60 -4.29
N GLU A 63 -12.28 -16.69 -4.00
CA GLU A 63 -13.33 -17.25 -4.88
C GLU A 63 -14.57 -16.34 -5.02
N ARG A 64 -14.75 -15.39 -4.09
CA ARG A 64 -15.88 -14.43 -4.12
C ARG A 64 -15.55 -13.14 -4.87
N ILE A 65 -14.28 -12.91 -5.22
CA ILE A 65 -13.85 -11.71 -5.93
C ILE A 65 -13.95 -11.99 -7.43
N GLU A 66 -15.10 -11.62 -8.00
CA GLU A 66 -15.39 -11.84 -9.43
C GLU A 66 -14.46 -11.01 -10.34
N ASP A 67 -14.17 -9.75 -9.96
CA ASP A 67 -13.24 -8.89 -10.70
C ASP A 67 -11.82 -8.96 -10.13
N HIS A 68 -10.97 -9.75 -10.78
CA HIS A 68 -9.56 -9.88 -10.44
C HIS A 68 -8.74 -8.61 -10.69
N ARG A 69 -9.27 -7.61 -11.40
CA ARG A 69 -8.66 -6.28 -11.51
C ARG A 69 -8.84 -5.44 -10.25
N ALA A 70 -9.85 -5.77 -9.44
CA ALA A 70 -10.10 -5.12 -8.16
C ALA A 70 -9.29 -5.74 -7.00
N LEU A 71 -8.58 -6.86 -7.22
CA LEU A 71 -7.81 -7.57 -6.19
C LEU A 71 -6.81 -6.66 -5.48
N ASP A 72 -6.04 -5.87 -6.23
CA ASP A 72 -5.07 -4.94 -5.64
C ASP A 72 -5.75 -3.98 -4.65
N GLY A 73 -6.89 -3.40 -5.04
CA GLY A 73 -7.69 -2.52 -4.18
C GLY A 73 -8.22 -3.25 -2.93
N TYR A 74 -8.67 -4.49 -3.09
CA TYR A 74 -9.15 -5.31 -1.98
C TYR A 74 -8.05 -5.59 -0.95
N VAL A 75 -6.86 -6.05 -1.41
CA VAL A 75 -5.75 -6.37 -0.51
C VAL A 75 -5.23 -5.13 0.21
N ARG A 76 -5.14 -4.00 -0.49
CA ARG A 76 -4.79 -2.69 0.12
C ARG A 76 -5.80 -2.32 1.21
N ARG A 77 -7.09 -2.46 0.95
CA ARG A 77 -8.14 -2.20 1.95
C ARG A 77 -8.01 -3.16 3.14
N ALA A 78 -7.71 -4.43 2.89
CA ALA A 78 -7.48 -5.43 3.93
C ALA A 78 -6.25 -5.12 4.81
N LEU A 79 -5.14 -4.66 4.21
CA LEU A 79 -3.94 -4.18 4.92
C LEU A 79 -4.31 -3.03 5.87
N LEU A 80 -4.98 -1.99 5.37
CA LEU A 80 -5.31 -0.79 6.14
C LEU A 80 -6.30 -1.06 7.25
N ASN A 81 -7.35 -1.83 6.97
CA ASN A 81 -8.35 -2.23 7.97
C ASN A 81 -7.70 -3.05 9.08
N THR A 82 -6.81 -3.97 8.71
CA THR A 82 -6.07 -4.79 9.67
C THR A 82 -5.16 -3.91 10.53
N ARG A 83 -4.38 -3.00 9.94
CA ARG A 83 -3.51 -2.08 10.69
C ARG A 83 -4.31 -1.19 11.64
N THR A 84 -5.42 -0.62 11.16
CA THR A 84 -6.30 0.26 11.94
C THR A 84 -6.94 -0.50 13.12
N SER A 85 -7.34 -1.75 12.89
CA SER A 85 -7.86 -2.63 13.93
C SER A 85 -6.78 -2.95 14.98
N GLN A 86 -5.58 -3.30 14.55
CA GLN A 86 -4.47 -3.60 15.45
C GLN A 86 -4.06 -2.37 16.27
N TRP A 87 -4.02 -1.18 15.66
CA TRP A 87 -3.74 0.08 16.37
C TRP A 87 -4.80 0.39 17.42
N ARG A 88 -6.09 0.23 17.10
CA ARG A 88 -7.19 0.43 18.06
C ARG A 88 -7.09 -0.51 19.25
N LYS A 89 -6.69 -1.77 19.02
CA LYS A 89 -6.50 -2.76 20.07
C LYS A 89 -5.28 -2.46 20.95
N ARG A 90 -4.11 -2.19 20.36
CA ARG A 90 -2.88 -1.82 21.09
C ARG A 90 -3.04 -0.54 21.93
N LYS A 91 -3.85 0.43 21.48
CA LYS A 91 -4.17 1.65 22.25
C LYS A 91 -4.98 1.37 23.54
N VAL A 92 -5.66 0.22 23.62
CA VAL A 92 -6.41 -0.19 24.81
C VAL A 92 -5.51 -0.97 25.79
N ASP A 93 -4.41 -1.56 25.32
CA ASP A 93 -3.69 -2.62 26.06
C ASP A 93 -2.24 -2.27 26.53
N GLU A 94 -1.57 -1.15 26.17
CA GLU A 94 -0.15 -0.98 26.56
C GLU A 94 0.40 0.46 26.77
N TYR A 95 1.18 0.62 27.85
CA TYR A 95 2.13 1.73 28.12
C TYR A 95 3.55 1.26 27.73
N VAL A 96 4.33 2.09 27.02
CA VAL A 96 5.65 1.73 26.44
C VAL A 96 6.81 2.06 27.40
N CYS A 97 7.78 1.15 27.52
CA CYS A 97 9.12 1.39 28.09
C CYS A 97 10.19 1.39 26.98
N ASP A 98 11.23 2.21 27.17
CA ASP A 98 12.16 2.75 26.16
C ASP A 98 13.39 1.85 25.89
N GLU A 99 13.68 1.56 24.62
CA GLU A 99 15.01 1.57 23.96
C GLU A 99 14.95 0.92 22.55
N LEU A 100 15.57 1.56 21.55
CA LEU A 100 15.62 1.14 20.14
C LEU A 100 17.09 0.97 19.70
N PRO A 101 17.50 -0.11 18.99
CA PRO A 101 18.87 -0.26 18.51
C PRO A 101 19.12 0.42 17.15
N GLU A 102 20.36 0.89 16.95
CA GLU A 102 20.83 1.60 15.74
C GLU A 102 20.98 0.65 14.51
N PRO A 103 20.66 1.13 13.28
CA PRO A 103 20.82 0.33 12.05
C PRO A 103 22.23 0.44 11.44
N GLU A 104 22.81 -0.70 11.01
CA GLU A 104 24.10 -0.75 10.30
C GLU A 104 23.99 -0.44 8.79
N PRO A 105 25.07 0.09 8.15
CA PRO A 105 25.08 0.43 6.73
C PRO A 105 25.53 -0.75 5.83
N ALA A 106 24.89 -0.90 4.66
CA ALA A 106 25.28 -1.87 3.62
C ALA A 106 26.18 -1.22 2.54
N PRO A 107 27.13 -1.96 1.91
CA PRO A 107 28.11 -1.39 0.99
C PRO A 107 27.62 -1.31 -0.47
N GLY A 108 28.05 -0.26 -1.17
CA GLY A 108 27.55 0.20 -2.46
C GLY A 108 28.15 -0.42 -3.73
N GLY A 109 27.65 0.09 -4.87
CA GLY A 109 28.07 -0.22 -6.24
C GLY A 109 27.15 0.42 -7.29
N ASP A 110 27.66 1.46 -7.95
CA ASP A 110 27.17 2.19 -9.15
C ASP A 110 25.68 2.55 -9.29
N ASP A 111 25.19 3.65 -8.70
CA ASP A 111 24.73 3.54 -7.32
C ASP A 111 23.18 3.58 -7.30
N PRO A 112 22.47 2.44 -7.51
CA PRO A 112 21.13 2.24 -6.98
C PRO A 112 21.03 2.67 -5.51
N ALA A 113 22.15 2.81 -4.78
CA ALA A 113 22.18 3.41 -3.45
C ALA A 113 21.81 4.91 -3.44
N GLU A 114 21.98 5.71 -4.49
CA GLU A 114 21.51 7.12 -4.51
C GLU A 114 19.98 7.18 -4.64
N GLN A 115 19.39 6.39 -5.53
CA GLN A 115 17.93 6.26 -5.64
C GLN A 115 17.35 5.63 -4.37
N GLN A 116 18.04 4.64 -3.79
CA GLN A 116 17.68 4.03 -2.52
C GLN A 116 17.84 5.02 -1.35
N ALA A 117 18.88 5.86 -1.33
CA ALA A 117 19.10 6.87 -0.31
C ALA A 117 18.06 7.98 -0.36
N LEU A 118 17.67 8.43 -1.57
CA LEU A 118 16.57 9.36 -1.76
C LEU A 118 15.24 8.74 -1.32
N HIS A 119 15.01 7.47 -1.66
CA HIS A 119 13.84 6.73 -1.24
C HIS A 119 13.80 6.55 0.29
N ASP A 120 14.93 6.26 0.94
CA ASP A 120 15.06 6.10 2.39
C ASP A 120 14.94 7.42 3.14
N ALA A 121 15.48 8.52 2.58
CA ALA A 121 15.25 9.87 3.08
C ALA A 121 13.77 10.25 2.97
N MET A 122 13.12 9.96 1.83
CA MET A 122 11.68 10.12 1.64
C MET A 122 10.89 9.34 2.69
N TRP A 123 11.27 8.11 2.97
CA TRP A 123 10.61 7.30 3.99
C TRP A 123 10.79 7.82 5.39
N ARG A 124 11.98 8.26 5.77
CA ARG A 124 12.24 8.87 7.08
C ARG A 124 11.42 10.14 7.26
N ALA A 125 11.36 11.00 6.25
CA ALA A 125 10.53 12.21 6.29
C ALA A 125 9.03 11.89 6.40
N ILE A 126 8.52 10.90 5.65
CA ILE A 126 7.12 10.44 5.75
C ILE A 126 6.83 9.83 7.12
N ALA A 127 7.77 9.09 7.70
CA ALA A 127 7.61 8.46 9.01
C ALA A 127 7.40 9.48 10.14
N LYS A 128 8.00 10.68 10.03
CA LYS A 128 7.84 11.82 10.97
C LYS A 128 6.44 12.46 10.91
N LEU A 129 5.64 12.19 9.86
CA LEU A 129 4.30 12.75 9.76
C LEU A 129 3.35 12.13 10.81
N PRO A 130 2.38 12.91 11.33
CA PRO A 130 1.30 12.37 12.14
C PRO A 130 0.60 11.20 11.45
N THR A 131 0.28 10.13 12.18
CA THR A 131 -0.21 8.85 11.63
C THR A 131 -1.31 8.98 10.59
N ARG A 132 -2.29 9.88 10.79
CA ARG A 132 -3.40 10.09 9.84
C ARG A 132 -2.93 10.80 8.56
N GLN A 133 -2.01 11.74 8.66
CA GLN A 133 -1.41 12.43 7.51
C GLN A 133 -0.54 11.46 6.70
N ARG A 134 0.29 10.67 7.38
CA ARG A 134 1.09 9.60 6.75
C ARG A 134 0.22 8.63 5.96
N ALA A 135 -0.84 8.09 6.56
CA ALA A 135 -1.75 7.19 5.89
C ALA A 135 -2.38 7.82 4.63
N MET A 136 -2.78 9.09 4.68
CA MET A 136 -3.36 9.78 3.53
C MET A 136 -2.34 10.00 2.41
N VAL A 137 -1.09 10.35 2.73
CA VAL A 137 -0.02 10.52 1.75
C VAL A 137 0.33 9.19 1.08
N VAL A 138 0.49 8.12 1.86
CA VAL A 138 0.76 6.78 1.33
C VAL A 138 -0.36 6.34 0.38
N LEU A 139 -1.62 6.51 0.77
CA LEU A 139 -2.75 6.13 -0.08
C LEU A 139 -2.82 6.93 -1.38
N ARG A 140 -2.54 8.24 -1.32
CA ARG A 140 -2.61 9.12 -2.49
C ARG A 140 -1.47 8.92 -3.47
N TYR A 141 -0.26 8.68 -2.98
CA TYR A 141 0.96 8.75 -3.80
C TYR A 141 1.70 7.44 -3.98
N TYR A 142 1.60 6.51 -3.03
CA TYR A 142 2.21 5.18 -3.17
C TYR A 142 1.21 4.13 -3.69
N GLU A 143 -0.08 4.32 -3.42
CA GLU A 143 -1.14 3.40 -3.86
C GLU A 143 -2.00 3.93 -5.00
N ASP A 144 -1.70 5.13 -5.50
CA ASP A 144 -2.42 5.84 -6.58
C ASP A 144 -3.93 5.97 -6.36
N LEU A 145 -4.39 6.06 -5.11
CA LEU A 145 -5.81 6.27 -4.83
C LEU A 145 -6.20 7.73 -5.08
N SER A 146 -7.42 7.95 -5.57
CA SER A 146 -8.04 9.28 -5.59
C SER A 146 -8.32 9.79 -4.17
N GLU A 147 -8.58 11.09 -4.04
CA GLU A 147 -8.98 11.69 -2.75
C GLU A 147 -10.30 11.11 -2.24
N ALA A 148 -11.22 10.81 -3.16
CA ALA A 148 -12.50 10.18 -2.84
C ALA A 148 -12.31 8.75 -2.31
N GLN A 149 -11.50 7.94 -3.00
CA GLN A 149 -11.18 6.58 -2.54
C GLN A 149 -10.43 6.60 -1.20
N THR A 150 -9.49 7.53 -1.02
CA THR A 150 -8.77 7.70 0.26
C THR A 150 -9.72 8.07 1.40
N ALA A 151 -10.67 8.97 1.14
CA ALA A 151 -11.68 9.40 2.09
C ALA A 151 -12.59 8.24 2.51
N GLU A 152 -13.05 7.45 1.54
CA GLU A 152 -13.85 6.25 1.78
C GLU A 152 -13.11 5.21 2.63
N VAL A 153 -11.84 4.94 2.29
CA VAL A 153 -11.00 3.97 3.01
C VAL A 153 -10.75 4.40 4.45
N LEU A 154 -10.55 5.69 4.70
CA LEU A 154 -10.24 6.22 6.03
C LEU A 154 -11.47 6.66 6.84
N GLY A 155 -12.67 6.60 6.26
CA GLY A 155 -13.91 7.04 6.91
C GLY A 155 -13.92 8.54 7.26
N VAL A 156 -13.38 9.37 6.37
CA VAL A 156 -13.32 10.84 6.53
C VAL A 156 -13.91 11.55 5.33
N SER A 157 -14.11 12.87 5.40
CA SER A 157 -14.51 13.65 4.24
C SER A 157 -13.35 13.84 3.25
N VAL A 158 -13.67 14.04 1.97
CA VAL A 158 -12.69 14.38 0.93
C VAL A 158 -11.93 15.68 1.27
N GLY A 159 -12.61 16.65 1.89
CA GLY A 159 -11.98 17.89 2.36
C GLY A 159 -10.92 17.65 3.46
N THR A 160 -11.17 16.68 4.36
CA THR A 160 -10.17 16.27 5.35
C THR A 160 -8.95 15.67 4.67
N VAL A 161 -9.12 14.82 3.64
CA VAL A 161 -8.00 14.28 2.86
C VAL A 161 -7.20 15.39 2.21
N LYS A 162 -7.86 16.28 1.44
CA LYS A 162 -7.20 17.41 0.77
C LYS A 162 -6.37 18.26 1.73
N SER A 163 -6.98 18.70 2.83
CA SER A 163 -6.32 19.58 3.79
C SER A 163 -5.18 18.88 4.53
N ALA A 164 -5.33 17.59 4.88
CA ALA A 164 -4.29 16.83 5.57
C ALA A 164 -3.10 16.52 4.64
N VAL A 165 -3.36 16.14 3.39
CA VAL A 165 -2.34 15.92 2.37
C VAL A 165 -1.58 17.21 2.07
N SER A 166 -2.28 18.33 1.88
CA SER A 166 -1.63 19.63 1.67
C SER A 166 -0.68 20.00 2.81
N ARG A 167 -1.10 19.82 4.07
CA ARG A 167 -0.25 20.08 5.25
C ARG A 167 0.93 19.11 5.32
N ALA A 168 0.71 17.84 5.00
CA ALA A 168 1.75 16.82 5.00
C ALA A 168 2.83 17.13 3.95
N LEU A 169 2.44 17.49 2.73
CA LEU A 169 3.37 17.89 1.68
C LEU A 169 4.12 19.18 2.03
N GLY A 170 3.48 20.12 2.73
CA GLY A 170 4.16 21.30 3.28
C GLY A 170 5.32 20.90 4.20
N LYS A 171 5.05 20.01 5.17
CA LYS A 171 6.08 19.48 6.08
C LYS A 171 7.20 18.73 5.35
N LEU A 172 6.86 17.91 4.36
CA LEU A 172 7.86 17.16 3.59
C LEU A 172 8.77 18.09 2.77
N ARG A 173 8.26 19.20 2.25
CA ARG A 173 9.07 20.19 1.52
C ARG A 173 10.09 20.91 2.41
N GLU A 174 9.80 21.00 3.69
CA GLU A 174 10.65 21.65 4.70
C GLU A 174 11.57 20.64 5.42
N ASP A 175 11.48 19.33 5.12
CA ASP A 175 12.27 18.32 5.82
C ASP A 175 13.75 18.40 5.40
N PRO A 176 14.67 18.64 6.34
CA PRO A 176 16.09 18.82 6.03
C PRO A 176 16.73 17.57 5.40
N GLU A 177 16.21 16.36 5.68
CA GLU A 177 16.71 15.14 5.04
C GLU A 177 16.36 15.06 3.55
N LEU A 178 15.31 15.76 3.10
CA LEU A 178 14.92 15.82 1.70
C LEU A 178 15.57 16.98 0.94
N VAL A 179 16.00 18.02 1.66
CA VAL A 179 16.78 19.12 1.08
C VAL A 179 18.22 18.67 0.81
N LEU A 180 18.78 17.79 1.62
CA LEU A 180 20.17 17.32 1.53
C LEU A 180 20.43 16.28 0.43
N VAL A 181 19.38 15.63 -0.09
CA VAL A 181 19.49 14.57 -1.12
C VAL A 181 19.14 15.12 -2.52
N ARG A 182 19.04 16.45 -2.66
CA ARG A 182 18.69 17.13 -3.90
C ARG A 182 19.88 17.91 -4.45
#